data_AF-A0A9J6CCQ4-F1
#
_entry.id   AF-A0A9J6CCQ4-F1
#
_cell.length_a   1.000
_cell.length_b   1.000
_cell.length_c   1.000
_cell.angle_alpha   90.00
_cell.angle_beta   90.00
_cell.angle_gamma   90.00
#
_symmetry.space_group_name_H-M   'P 1'
#
loop_
_entity.id
_entity.type
_entity.pdbx_description
1 polymer ?
#
loop_
_entity_poly.entity_id
_entity_poly.type
_entity_poly.pdbx_seq_one_letter_code
_entity_poly.pdbx_strand_id
1 'polypeptide(L)'
;MWKFCFTYIAFLPFVSLSNQTSCDHLWKYVREGNEVQGLLKQDTSPAISVYKIKLEFSVAAKLNSGYFGEILLTKNAENTVIDAIRGQPIIYRVRFPVQNPVPKLTAVYLNDRLMCTGPPAKRSDFPWLASLFYKNEFNCGGTLISQKIIVTAAYCVRDKQRLAMKNSRDSEFHIGDFNLNDLNERFINAKIENFAVYPKWNPQEVRFDGDIAIAVLSRPVEFSDNVRPLCIWQHSQTHSDLVGKKGIIAGYGITETGKVSEDLKYVDLPVVDDDTCIQKNQAFAEITSSSNFCVGDQSGNSPWLNGIQSWQSLLPSW
;
A
#
# COMPACT_ATOMS: atom_id res chain seq x y z
N MET A 1 22.15 16.10 29.35
CA MET A 1 23.09 16.59 28.32
C MET A 1 22.33 16.73 27.02
N TRP A 2 22.28 17.93 26.46
CA TRP A 2 21.59 18.23 25.20
C TRP A 2 22.47 17.77 24.02
N LYS A 3 21.90 17.06 23.05
CA LYS A 3 22.57 16.75 21.77
C LYS A 3 21.73 17.33 20.63
N PHE A 4 22.25 18.38 20.01
CA PHE A 4 21.76 18.95 18.76
C PHE A 4 22.17 18.06 17.59
N CYS A 5 21.34 17.97 16.55
CA CYS A 5 21.67 17.30 15.30
C CYS A 5 21.60 18.33 14.16
N PHE A 6 22.76 18.66 13.57
CA PHE A 6 22.86 19.28 12.25
C PHE A 6 23.49 18.25 11.32
N THR A 7 22.88 18.00 10.17
CA THR A 7 23.49 17.22 9.10
C THR A 7 23.41 18.03 7.81
N TYR A 8 24.58 18.53 7.39
CA TYR A 8 24.83 18.99 6.04
C TYR A 8 25.88 18.06 5.45
N ILE A 9 25.53 17.27 4.43
CA ILE A 9 26.51 16.53 3.62
C ILE A 9 26.09 16.62 2.15
N ALA A 10 27.05 17.04 1.32
CA ALA A 10 26.94 17.33 -0.09
C ALA A 10 26.94 16.07 -0.99
N PHE A 11 26.28 16.23 -2.14
CA PHE A 11 26.34 15.50 -3.42
C PHE A 11 27.80 15.40 -3.96
N LEU A 12 28.35 14.38 -4.66
CA LEU A 12 27.99 13.32 -5.65
C LEU A 12 29.22 12.35 -5.74
N PRO A 13 29.32 11.32 -6.64
CA PRO A 13 28.39 10.26 -7.08
C PRO A 13 29.03 8.82 -7.16
N PHE A 14 28.19 7.83 -7.52
CA PHE A 14 28.47 6.48 -8.07
C PHE A 14 29.02 5.39 -7.11
N VAL A 15 28.54 4.13 -7.07
CA VAL A 15 27.64 3.33 -7.91
C VAL A 15 26.88 2.37 -6.98
N SER A 16 25.57 2.20 -7.15
CA SER A 16 24.96 0.87 -6.96
C SER A 16 23.98 0.62 -8.11
N LEU A 17 24.23 -0.48 -8.82
CA LEU A 17 23.34 -0.99 -9.87
C LEU A 17 22.08 -1.53 -9.19
N SER A 18 21.05 -0.70 -9.06
CA SER A 18 19.68 -1.21 -9.17
C SER A 18 19.19 -0.84 -10.57
N ASN A 19 18.81 -1.87 -11.34
CA ASN A 19 18.29 -1.74 -12.70
C ASN A 19 16.84 -1.20 -12.69
N GLN A 20 16.55 -0.19 -11.87
CA GLN A 20 15.26 0.49 -11.85
C GLN A 20 15.40 1.77 -12.67
N THR A 21 15.12 1.66 -13.96
CA THR A 21 14.94 2.82 -14.83
C THR A 21 13.72 3.59 -14.33
N SER A 22 13.93 4.85 -13.90
CA SER A 22 12.82 5.75 -13.60
C SER A 22 11.93 5.91 -14.83
N CYS A 23 10.61 5.91 -14.62
CA CYS A 23 9.64 6.08 -15.70
C CYS A 23 9.53 7.53 -16.23
N ASP A 24 10.30 8.50 -15.71
CA ASP A 24 10.17 9.93 -16.05
C ASP A 24 10.28 10.24 -17.56
N HIS A 25 10.98 9.40 -18.31
CA HIS A 25 11.16 9.55 -19.76
C HIS A 25 10.00 8.98 -20.59
N LEU A 26 9.24 8.03 -20.03
CA LEU A 26 8.11 7.36 -20.69
C LEU A 26 6.76 7.84 -20.14
N TRP A 27 6.68 8.32 -18.91
CA TRP A 27 5.43 8.53 -18.21
C TRP A 27 5.30 9.91 -17.60
N LYS A 28 4.12 10.52 -17.74
CA LYS A 28 3.76 11.75 -17.04
C LYS A 28 2.30 11.74 -16.61
N TYR A 29 2.03 12.31 -15.44
CA TYR A 29 0.67 12.66 -15.05
C TYR A 29 0.31 14.03 -15.61
N VAL A 30 -0.88 14.15 -16.18
CA VAL A 30 -1.42 15.41 -16.71
C VAL A 30 -2.80 15.62 -16.11
N ARG A 31 -3.11 16.87 -15.77
CA ARG A 31 -4.42 17.28 -15.29
C ARG A 31 -5.15 18.02 -16.40
N GLU A 32 -6.31 17.53 -16.80
CA GLU A 32 -7.22 18.20 -17.74
C GLU A 32 -8.56 18.44 -17.02
N GLY A 33 -8.83 19.69 -16.67
CA GLY A 33 -9.96 20.04 -15.81
C GLY A 33 -9.85 19.37 -14.44
N ASN A 34 -10.87 18.59 -14.06
CA ASN A 34 -10.93 17.88 -12.78
C ASN A 34 -10.36 16.44 -12.85
N GLU A 35 -9.98 15.97 -14.03
CA GLU A 35 -9.44 14.62 -14.20
C GLU A 35 -7.92 14.63 -14.32
N VAL A 36 -7.30 13.68 -13.63
CA VAL A 36 -5.90 13.31 -13.82
C VAL A 36 -5.84 12.13 -14.78
N GLN A 37 -4.96 12.23 -15.76
CA GLN A 37 -4.71 11.21 -16.77
C GLN A 37 -3.20 10.93 -16.83
N GLY A 38 -2.86 9.75 -17.33
CA GLY A 38 -1.49 9.40 -17.65
C GLY A 38 -1.19 9.69 -19.13
N LEU A 39 0.02 10.15 -19.42
CA LEU A 39 0.57 10.14 -20.77
C LEU A 39 1.75 9.19 -20.81
N LEU A 40 1.64 8.16 -21.64
CA LEU A 40 2.71 7.23 -21.95
C LEU A 40 3.31 7.60 -23.31
N LYS A 41 4.60 7.91 -23.33
CA LYS A 41 5.40 8.16 -24.51
C LYS A 41 6.11 6.87 -24.91
N GLN A 42 5.81 6.38 -26.10
CA GLN A 42 6.39 5.17 -26.68
C GLN A 42 7.29 5.53 -27.87
N ASP A 43 8.59 5.31 -27.75
CA ASP A 43 9.50 5.49 -28.89
C ASP A 43 9.26 4.39 -29.95
N THR A 44 9.33 4.76 -31.21
CA THR A 44 9.02 3.89 -32.34
C THR A 44 10.28 3.30 -32.95
N SER A 45 10.23 2.00 -33.24
CA SER A 45 11.25 1.25 -33.97
C SER A 45 10.65 0.72 -35.29
N PRO A 46 11.29 0.95 -36.45
CA PRO A 46 10.85 0.42 -37.74
C PRO A 46 10.78 -1.11 -37.80
N ALA A 47 11.49 -1.81 -36.90
CA ALA A 47 11.53 -3.27 -36.85
C ALA A 47 10.31 -3.89 -36.12
N ILE A 48 9.48 -3.09 -35.45
CA ILE A 48 8.37 -3.57 -34.63
C ILE A 48 7.06 -3.03 -35.21
N SER A 49 6.23 -3.94 -35.72
CA SER A 49 4.92 -3.62 -36.30
C SER A 49 3.79 -3.59 -35.29
N VAL A 50 3.96 -4.20 -34.11
CA VAL A 50 2.95 -4.28 -33.05
C VAL A 50 3.60 -4.07 -31.67
N TYR A 51 3.03 -3.17 -30.88
CA TYR A 51 3.41 -2.94 -29.49
C TYR A 51 2.31 -3.45 -28.56
N LYS A 52 2.64 -4.44 -27.73
CA LYS A 52 1.83 -4.86 -26.59
C LYS A 52 2.26 -4.05 -25.37
N ILE A 53 1.41 -3.13 -24.93
CA ILE A 53 1.67 -2.28 -23.77
C ILE A 53 0.95 -2.88 -22.56
N LYS A 54 1.69 -3.08 -21.46
CA LYS A 54 1.12 -3.41 -20.14
C LYS A 54 1.61 -2.38 -19.14
N LEU A 55 0.67 -1.78 -18.41
CA LEU A 55 0.95 -0.84 -17.33
C LEU A 55 0.45 -1.43 -16.02
N GLU A 56 1.26 -1.31 -14.98
CA GLU A 56 0.88 -1.71 -13.63
C GLU A 56 0.76 -0.48 -12.75
N PHE A 57 -0.31 -0.45 -11.95
CA PHE A 57 -0.59 0.64 -11.04
C PHE A 57 -0.88 0.10 -9.64
N SER A 58 -0.55 0.89 -8.63
CA SER A 58 -1.05 0.73 -7.28
C SER A 58 -2.08 1.83 -7.00
N VAL A 59 -3.26 1.45 -6.55
CA VAL A 59 -4.30 2.41 -6.16
C VAL A 59 -5.06 1.92 -4.94
N ALA A 60 -5.31 2.87 -4.04
CA ALA A 60 -6.11 2.63 -2.86
C ALA A 60 -7.59 2.94 -3.12
N ALA A 61 -8.22 2.21 -4.03
CA ALA A 61 -9.65 2.33 -4.30
C ALA A 61 -10.26 1.01 -4.75
N LYS A 62 -11.55 0.81 -4.48
CA LYS A 62 -12.31 -0.27 -5.12
C LYS A 62 -12.46 0.03 -6.60
N LEU A 63 -12.08 -0.90 -7.45
CA LEU A 63 -12.41 -0.82 -8.87
C LEU A 63 -13.79 -1.46 -9.08
N ASN A 64 -14.66 -0.79 -9.84
CA ASN A 64 -15.93 -1.38 -10.27
C ASN A 64 -15.63 -2.60 -11.14
N SER A 65 -16.41 -3.67 -11.01
CA SER A 65 -16.09 -5.03 -11.46
C SER A 65 -15.92 -5.25 -12.98
N GLY A 66 -15.86 -4.20 -13.78
CA GLY A 66 -15.64 -4.29 -15.23
C GLY A 66 -14.72 -3.23 -15.84
N TYR A 67 -14.26 -2.21 -15.08
CA TYR A 67 -13.41 -1.15 -15.63
C TYR A 67 -12.12 -1.00 -14.83
N PHE A 68 -11.00 -1.28 -15.49
CA PHE A 68 -9.64 -1.23 -14.92
C PHE A 68 -8.80 -0.07 -15.48
N GLY A 69 -9.44 0.84 -16.21
CA GLY A 69 -8.77 1.89 -16.98
C GLY A 69 -8.69 1.57 -18.46
N GLU A 70 -8.28 2.57 -19.24
CA GLU A 70 -8.21 2.49 -20.70
C GLU A 70 -6.92 3.14 -21.20
N ILE A 71 -6.27 2.52 -22.20
CA ILE A 71 -5.13 3.08 -22.92
C ILE A 71 -5.60 3.47 -24.31
N LEU A 72 -5.57 4.76 -24.61
CA LEU A 72 -6.05 5.36 -25.85
C LEU A 72 -4.90 5.99 -26.62
N LEU A 73 -4.96 6.00 -27.95
CA LEU A 73 -4.07 6.85 -28.73
C LEU A 73 -4.47 8.32 -28.57
N THR A 74 -3.50 9.23 -28.43
CA THR A 74 -3.80 10.68 -28.41
C THR A 74 -4.18 11.22 -29.79
N LYS A 75 -3.85 10.49 -30.86
CA LYS A 75 -4.16 10.81 -32.25
C LYS A 75 -4.97 9.67 -32.87
N ASN A 76 -5.65 9.93 -33.97
CA ASN A 76 -6.29 8.87 -34.75
C ASN A 76 -5.24 7.87 -35.31
N ALA A 77 -5.71 6.72 -35.78
CA ALA A 77 -4.84 5.66 -36.28
C ALA A 77 -3.93 6.13 -37.43
N GLU A 78 -4.47 6.87 -38.40
CA GLU A 78 -3.72 7.35 -39.57
C GLU A 78 -2.55 8.26 -39.18
N ASN A 79 -2.81 9.28 -38.34
CA ASN A 79 -1.79 10.20 -37.89
C ASN A 79 -0.76 9.51 -36.98
N THR A 80 -1.19 8.53 -36.19
CA THR A 80 -0.27 7.71 -35.37
C THR A 80 0.68 6.89 -36.25
N VAL A 81 0.17 6.31 -37.34
CA VAL A 81 1.00 5.57 -38.30
C VAL A 81 2.00 6.49 -38.99
N ILE A 82 1.58 7.70 -39.39
CA ILE A 82 2.47 8.70 -39.98
C ILE A 82 3.60 9.09 -39.01
N ASP A 83 3.27 9.32 -37.74
CA ASP A 83 4.26 9.61 -36.70
C ASP A 83 5.25 8.44 -36.55
N ALA A 84 4.76 7.21 -36.49
CA ALA A 84 5.60 6.03 -36.35
C ALA A 84 6.56 5.83 -37.52
N ILE A 85 6.10 6.03 -38.76
CA ILE A 85 6.95 5.96 -39.96
C ILE A 85 8.06 7.03 -39.93
N ARG A 86 7.76 8.19 -39.36
CA ARG A 86 8.71 9.31 -39.21
C ARG A 86 9.65 9.16 -38.02
N GLY A 87 9.62 8.01 -37.31
CA GLY A 87 10.40 7.79 -36.09
C GLY A 87 9.98 8.70 -34.93
N GLN A 88 8.77 9.27 -34.99
CA GLN A 88 8.22 10.06 -33.90
C GLN A 88 7.62 9.12 -32.84
N PRO A 89 7.70 9.51 -31.56
CA PRO A 89 7.12 8.72 -30.49
C PRO A 89 5.59 8.73 -30.59
N ILE A 90 4.99 7.55 -30.36
CA ILE A 90 3.55 7.43 -30.20
C ILE A 90 3.21 7.83 -28.77
N ILE A 91 2.19 8.68 -28.62
CA ILE A 91 1.71 9.10 -27.30
C ILE A 91 0.38 8.41 -27.05
N TYR A 92 0.31 7.71 -25.92
CA TYR A 92 -0.89 7.10 -25.41
C TYR A 92 -1.38 7.89 -24.21
N ARG A 93 -2.70 8.02 -24.10
CA ARG A 93 -3.41 8.59 -22.97
C ARG A 93 -4.02 7.46 -22.15
N VAL A 94 -3.74 7.46 -20.86
CA VAL A 94 -4.25 6.49 -19.91
C VAL A 94 -5.33 7.15 -19.07
N ARG A 95 -6.56 6.63 -19.20
CA ARG A 95 -7.68 7.02 -18.35
C ARG A 95 -7.74 6.09 -17.16
N PHE A 96 -7.69 6.67 -15.96
CA PHE A 96 -7.78 5.90 -14.73
C PHE A 96 -9.22 5.53 -14.40
N PRO A 97 -9.44 4.35 -13.78
CA PRO A 97 -10.76 3.94 -13.30
C PRO A 97 -11.24 4.74 -12.09
N VAL A 98 -10.31 5.36 -11.36
CA VAL A 98 -10.58 6.25 -10.23
C VAL A 98 -9.71 7.48 -10.34
N GLN A 99 -10.28 8.63 -10.00
CA GLN A 99 -9.57 9.92 -10.08
C GLN A 99 -8.96 10.32 -8.75
N ASN A 100 -9.40 9.67 -7.68
CA ASN A 100 -9.04 9.99 -6.33
C ASN A 100 -9.19 8.69 -5.52
N PRO A 101 -8.13 8.20 -4.84
CA PRO A 101 -6.74 8.52 -5.14
C PRO A 101 -6.37 8.18 -6.60
N VAL A 102 -5.52 9.01 -7.21
CA VAL A 102 -5.01 8.74 -8.57
C VAL A 102 -4.11 7.49 -8.53
N PRO A 103 -4.30 6.48 -9.41
CA PRO A 103 -3.42 5.33 -9.49
C PRO A 103 -1.95 5.70 -9.72
N LYS A 104 -1.06 5.17 -8.88
CA LYS A 104 0.39 5.36 -8.95
C LYS A 104 1.01 4.32 -9.86
N LEU A 105 1.70 4.74 -10.91
CA LEU A 105 2.40 3.84 -11.84
C LEU A 105 3.48 3.07 -11.07
N THR A 106 3.47 1.74 -11.18
CA THR A 106 4.48 0.86 -10.58
C THR A 106 5.38 0.23 -11.63
N ALA A 107 4.88 -0.03 -12.84
CA ALA A 107 5.72 -0.56 -13.94
C ALA A 107 5.13 -0.30 -15.33
N VAL A 108 6.02 -0.24 -16.33
CA VAL A 108 5.71 -0.18 -17.76
C VAL A 108 6.39 -1.34 -18.46
N TYR A 109 5.62 -2.13 -19.20
CA TYR A 109 6.10 -3.21 -20.04
C TYR A 109 5.72 -2.98 -21.50
N LEU A 110 6.64 -3.32 -22.40
CA LEU A 110 6.45 -3.31 -23.84
C LEU A 110 6.86 -4.65 -24.41
N ASN A 111 5.95 -5.32 -25.13
CA ASN A 111 6.18 -6.66 -25.69
C ASN A 111 6.74 -7.62 -24.62
N ASP A 112 6.12 -7.57 -23.43
CA ASP A 112 6.48 -8.35 -22.24
C ASP A 112 7.88 -8.05 -21.66
N ARG A 113 8.58 -7.04 -22.16
CA ARG A 113 9.84 -6.53 -21.60
C ARG A 113 9.59 -5.37 -20.66
N LEU A 114 10.14 -5.45 -19.45
CA LEU A 114 10.14 -4.35 -18.48
C LEU A 114 10.97 -3.17 -19.03
N MET A 115 10.34 -2.01 -19.14
CA MET A 115 11.00 -0.78 -19.62
C MET A 115 11.42 0.13 -18.47
N CYS A 116 10.54 0.29 -17.49
CA CYS A 116 10.77 1.13 -16.32
C CYS A 116 9.86 0.67 -15.18
N THR A 117 10.25 1.01 -13.96
CA THR A 117 9.44 0.85 -12.76
C THR A 117 9.19 2.22 -12.14
N GLY A 118 7.95 2.51 -11.74
CA GLY A 118 7.71 3.59 -10.79
C GLY A 118 8.41 3.27 -9.47
N PRO A 119 8.71 4.25 -8.59
CA PRO A 119 9.48 3.99 -7.38
C PRO A 119 8.75 2.93 -6.54
N PRO A 120 9.26 1.68 -6.48
CA PRO A 120 8.63 0.66 -5.67
C PRO A 120 8.81 1.05 -4.21
N ALA A 121 8.06 0.40 -3.32
CA ALA A 121 8.55 0.30 -1.95
C ALA A 121 10.00 -0.21 -2.04
N LYS A 122 10.90 0.38 -1.28
CA LYS A 122 12.25 -0.14 -1.13
C LYS A 122 12.29 -0.96 0.14
N ARG A 123 13.19 -1.93 0.14
CA ARG A 123 13.60 -2.58 1.38
C ARG A 123 14.10 -1.48 2.33
N SER A 124 13.61 -1.47 3.57
CA SER A 124 13.77 -0.42 4.60
C SER A 124 12.79 0.76 4.56
N ASP A 125 11.85 0.87 3.60
CA ASP A 125 10.89 1.98 3.63
C ASP A 125 9.92 1.86 4.82
N PHE A 126 9.57 0.63 5.21
CA PHE A 126 8.61 0.32 6.26
C PHE A 126 9.17 -0.71 7.26
N PRO A 127 10.25 -0.39 8.00
CA PRO A 127 10.97 -1.35 8.84
C PRO A 127 10.18 -1.83 10.06
N TRP A 128 9.03 -1.23 10.34
CA TRP A 128 8.08 -1.65 11.36
C TRP A 128 7.01 -2.62 10.85
N LEU A 129 6.88 -2.78 9.52
CA LEU A 129 5.86 -3.64 8.95
C LEU A 129 6.16 -5.11 9.27
N ALA A 130 5.15 -5.79 9.79
CA ALA A 130 5.20 -7.21 10.08
C ALA A 130 4.05 -7.94 9.38
N SER A 131 4.32 -9.11 8.81
CA SER A 131 3.30 -9.96 8.16
C SER A 131 2.96 -11.12 9.09
N LEU A 132 1.70 -11.24 9.50
CA LEU A 132 1.20 -12.36 10.29
C LEU A 132 0.91 -13.54 9.38
N PHE A 133 1.54 -14.66 9.66
CA PHE A 133 1.20 -15.96 9.08
C PHE A 133 0.47 -16.82 10.10
N TYR A 134 -0.55 -17.55 9.65
CA TYR A 134 -1.23 -18.56 10.43
C TYR A 134 -1.29 -19.84 9.63
N LYS A 135 -0.75 -20.94 10.18
CA LYS A 135 -0.60 -22.23 9.49
C LYS A 135 0.11 -22.09 8.12
N ASN A 136 1.18 -21.29 8.08
CA ASN A 136 1.98 -20.98 6.89
C ASN A 136 1.26 -20.22 5.77
N GLU A 137 0.06 -19.68 6.03
CA GLU A 137 -0.65 -18.82 5.09
C GLU A 137 -0.64 -17.37 5.58
N PHE A 138 -0.40 -16.44 4.66
CA PHE A 138 -0.51 -15.00 4.95
C PHE A 138 -1.92 -14.71 5.49
N ASN A 139 -2.00 -14.07 6.65
CA ASN A 139 -3.25 -13.80 7.33
C ASN A 139 -3.57 -12.31 7.43
N CYS A 140 -2.61 -11.53 7.93
CA CYS A 140 -2.78 -10.12 8.27
C CYS A 140 -1.44 -9.39 8.25
N GLY A 141 -1.46 -8.08 8.46
CA GLY A 141 -0.25 -7.39 8.91
C GLY A 141 -0.28 -6.98 10.37
N GLY A 142 0.82 -6.40 10.80
CA GLY A 142 1.03 -5.83 12.11
C GLY A 142 2.14 -4.78 12.07
N THR A 143 2.31 -4.10 13.19
CA THR A 143 3.28 -3.03 13.38
C THR A 143 4.16 -3.35 14.57
N LEU A 144 5.47 -3.46 14.35
CA LEU A 144 6.46 -3.56 15.41
C LEU A 144 6.51 -2.24 16.18
N ILE A 145 6.28 -2.28 17.50
CA ILE A 145 6.34 -1.09 18.38
C ILE A 145 7.42 -1.19 19.45
N SER A 146 8.00 -2.38 19.65
CA SER A 146 9.19 -2.60 20.47
C SER A 146 9.89 -3.89 20.04
N GLN A 147 10.99 -4.25 20.70
CA GLN A 147 11.69 -5.52 20.42
C GLN A 147 10.82 -6.77 20.65
N LYS A 148 9.74 -6.69 21.43
CA LYS A 148 8.92 -7.86 21.78
C LYS A 148 7.44 -7.71 21.46
N ILE A 149 7.03 -6.58 20.91
CA ILE A 149 5.61 -6.22 20.85
C ILE A 149 5.27 -5.80 19.43
N ILE A 150 4.28 -6.50 18.86
CA ILE A 150 3.66 -6.16 17.59
C ILE A 150 2.18 -5.84 17.85
N VAL A 151 1.70 -4.73 17.30
CA VAL A 151 0.27 -4.38 17.27
C VAL A 151 -0.36 -4.93 15.99
N THR A 152 -1.54 -5.51 16.09
CA THR A 152 -2.34 -6.00 14.96
C THR A 152 -3.83 -5.84 15.29
N ALA A 153 -4.73 -6.26 14.40
CA ALA A 153 -6.16 -6.23 14.67
C ALA A 153 -6.58 -7.40 15.57
N ALA A 154 -7.57 -7.21 16.43
CA ALA A 154 -8.15 -8.30 17.21
C ALA A 154 -8.79 -9.36 16.29
N TYR A 155 -9.37 -8.91 15.20
CA TYR A 155 -9.90 -9.74 14.14
C TYR A 155 -8.86 -10.69 13.51
N CYS A 156 -7.58 -10.28 13.44
CA CYS A 156 -6.51 -11.14 12.90
C CYS A 156 -6.22 -12.35 13.79
N VAL A 157 -6.44 -12.21 15.09
CA VAL A 157 -5.98 -13.18 16.09
C VAL A 157 -7.12 -13.96 16.72
N ARG A 158 -8.38 -13.65 16.36
CA ARG A 158 -9.58 -14.39 16.78
C ARG A 158 -10.38 -14.92 15.58
N ASP A 159 -10.82 -16.16 15.70
CA ASP A 159 -11.69 -16.80 14.71
C ASP A 159 -13.14 -16.28 14.84
N LYS A 160 -13.70 -15.78 13.73
CA LYS A 160 -15.08 -15.25 13.64
C LYS A 160 -16.14 -16.24 14.12
N GLN A 161 -15.97 -17.54 13.83
CA GLN A 161 -16.99 -18.55 14.04
C GLN A 161 -16.91 -19.15 15.45
N ARG A 162 -15.70 -19.22 16.00
CA ARG A 162 -15.46 -19.94 17.26
C ARG A 162 -15.23 -19.04 18.46
N LEU A 163 -15.12 -17.72 18.26
CA LEU A 163 -14.70 -16.75 19.28
C LEU A 163 -13.34 -17.10 19.93
N ALA A 164 -12.62 -18.04 19.33
CA ALA A 164 -11.41 -18.63 19.88
C ALA A 164 -10.19 -17.87 19.38
N MET A 165 -9.20 -17.72 20.25
CA MET A 165 -7.89 -17.21 19.86
C MET A 165 -7.22 -18.18 18.88
N LYS A 166 -6.56 -17.64 17.85
CA LYS A 166 -5.63 -18.42 17.04
C LYS A 166 -4.51 -18.95 17.94
N ASN A 167 -4.09 -20.18 17.67
CA ASN A 167 -3.01 -20.81 18.40
C ASN A 167 -1.69 -20.11 18.08
N SER A 168 -1.03 -19.55 19.10
CA SER A 168 0.25 -18.86 18.92
C SER A 168 1.35 -19.76 18.37
N ARG A 169 1.27 -21.08 18.58
CA ARG A 169 2.23 -22.05 18.03
C ARG A 169 2.10 -22.25 16.52
N ASP A 170 0.91 -21.97 15.98
CA ASP A 170 0.62 -22.03 14.55
C ASP A 170 0.73 -20.64 13.90
N SER A 171 1.23 -19.64 14.64
CA SER A 171 1.35 -18.25 14.18
C SER A 171 2.77 -17.73 14.31
N GLU A 172 3.17 -16.91 13.34
CA GLU A 172 4.46 -16.22 13.33
C GLU A 172 4.35 -14.90 12.59
N PHE A 173 5.23 -13.95 12.94
CA PHE A 173 5.39 -12.71 12.20
C PHE A 173 6.66 -12.74 11.38
N HIS A 174 6.59 -12.34 10.12
CA HIS A 174 7.76 -12.02 9.30
C HIS A 174 7.98 -10.51 9.34
N ILE A 175 9.19 -10.06 9.72
CA ILE A 175 9.50 -8.63 9.88
C ILE A 175 10.68 -8.26 8.96
N GLY A 176 10.55 -7.16 8.24
CA GLY A 176 11.53 -6.74 7.22
C GLY A 176 11.42 -7.52 5.91
N ASP A 177 10.32 -8.26 5.75
CA ASP A 177 9.95 -8.94 4.51
C ASP A 177 9.55 -7.90 3.45
N PHE A 178 9.87 -8.16 2.18
CA PHE A 178 9.54 -7.31 1.05
C PHE A 178 8.77 -8.07 -0.05
N ASN A 179 9.05 -9.36 -0.21
CA ASN A 179 8.33 -10.25 -1.09
C ASN A 179 7.95 -11.55 -0.37
N LEU A 180 6.64 -11.78 -0.18
CA LEU A 180 6.11 -12.90 0.61
C LEU A 180 6.49 -14.30 0.07
N ASN A 181 6.94 -14.39 -1.19
CA ASN A 181 7.30 -15.65 -1.85
C ASN A 181 8.81 -15.85 -2.00
N ASP A 182 9.64 -14.82 -1.77
CA ASP A 182 11.09 -14.94 -1.89
C ASP A 182 11.72 -15.45 -0.59
N LEU A 183 11.86 -16.77 -0.52
CA LEU A 183 12.49 -17.48 0.60
C LEU A 183 13.98 -17.14 0.79
N ASN A 184 14.61 -16.44 -0.16
CA ASN A 184 16.00 -15.98 -0.03
C ASN A 184 16.09 -14.60 0.62
N GLU A 185 14.97 -13.93 0.87
CA GLU A 185 14.98 -12.65 1.57
C GLU A 185 15.39 -12.80 3.03
N ARG A 186 16.13 -11.81 3.51
CA ARG A 186 16.51 -11.71 4.92
C ARG A 186 15.40 -10.99 5.68
N PHE A 187 14.44 -11.76 6.19
CA PHE A 187 13.45 -11.31 7.15
C PHE A 187 13.64 -12.03 8.50
N ILE A 188 13.08 -11.45 9.56
CA ILE A 188 13.03 -12.10 10.87
C ILE A 188 11.74 -12.90 10.97
N ASN A 189 11.84 -14.23 11.13
CA ASN A 189 10.73 -15.07 11.55
C ASN A 189 10.59 -15.01 13.09
N ALA A 190 9.63 -14.23 13.56
CA ALA A 190 9.37 -14.00 14.97
C ALA A 190 8.24 -14.90 15.50
N LYS A 191 8.59 -15.81 16.42
CA LYS A 191 7.63 -16.68 17.11
C LYS A 191 6.83 -15.91 18.17
N ILE A 192 5.58 -16.30 18.33
CA ILE A 192 4.60 -15.64 19.21
C ILE A 192 4.47 -16.45 20.50
N GLU A 193 4.63 -15.77 21.64
CA GLU A 193 4.36 -16.35 22.96
C GLU A 193 2.85 -16.40 23.20
N ASN A 194 2.21 -15.23 23.13
CA ASN A 194 0.78 -15.09 23.30
C ASN A 194 0.24 -13.84 22.58
N PHE A 195 -1.08 -13.83 22.42
CA PHE A 195 -1.84 -12.68 21.96
C PHE A 195 -2.65 -12.09 23.13
N ALA A 196 -2.80 -10.78 23.15
CA ALA A 196 -3.68 -10.05 24.04
C ALA A 196 -4.64 -9.20 23.21
N VAL A 197 -5.94 -9.47 23.33
CA VAL A 197 -7.00 -8.73 22.63
C VAL A 197 -7.54 -7.65 23.58
N TYR A 198 -7.88 -6.49 23.03
CA TYR A 198 -8.54 -5.45 23.82
C TYR A 198 -9.81 -5.99 24.50
N PRO A 199 -9.95 -5.89 25.84
CA PRO A 199 -11.00 -6.61 26.56
C PRO A 199 -12.44 -6.26 26.16
N LYS A 200 -12.67 -5.06 25.62
CA LYS A 200 -14.00 -4.62 25.19
C LYS A 200 -14.31 -4.94 23.72
N TRP A 201 -13.35 -5.49 22.97
CA TRP A 201 -13.59 -5.87 21.58
C TRP A 201 -14.62 -7.00 21.48
N ASN A 202 -15.66 -6.78 20.68
CA ASN A 202 -16.72 -7.73 20.44
C ASN A 202 -16.80 -8.11 18.94
N PRO A 203 -16.52 -9.36 18.56
CA PRO A 203 -16.61 -9.80 17.16
C PRO A 203 -18.02 -9.80 16.58
N GLN A 204 -19.05 -9.72 17.42
CA GLN A 204 -20.45 -9.64 17.01
C GLN A 204 -20.94 -8.19 16.82
N GLU A 205 -20.11 -7.21 17.18
CA GLU A 205 -20.45 -5.80 17.03
C GLU A 205 -20.12 -5.31 15.62
N VAL A 206 -21.08 -4.63 14.99
CA VAL A 206 -20.95 -4.10 13.62
C VAL A 206 -19.89 -3.00 13.54
N ARG A 207 -19.66 -2.26 14.62
CA ARG A 207 -18.73 -1.12 14.68
C ARG A 207 -17.25 -1.48 14.72
N PHE A 208 -16.94 -2.73 15.07
CA PHE A 208 -15.55 -3.17 15.28
C PHE A 208 -14.79 -2.29 16.30
N ASP A 209 -15.51 -1.74 17.29
CA ASP A 209 -14.91 -0.84 18.27
C ASP A 209 -13.79 -1.55 19.03
N GLY A 210 -12.62 -0.88 19.06
CA GLY A 210 -11.43 -1.42 19.68
C GLY A 210 -10.90 -2.71 19.02
N ASP A 211 -10.98 -2.83 17.69
CA ASP A 211 -10.35 -3.91 16.90
C ASP A 211 -8.81 -3.83 16.92
N ILE A 212 -8.25 -4.03 18.11
CA ILE A 212 -6.82 -3.98 18.39
C ILE A 212 -6.41 -5.15 19.27
N ALA A 213 -5.28 -5.75 18.90
CA ALA A 213 -4.61 -6.77 19.66
C ALA A 213 -3.10 -6.54 19.64
N ILE A 214 -2.45 -7.15 20.61
CA ILE A 214 -1.01 -7.17 20.75
C ILE A 214 -0.54 -8.62 20.66
N ALA A 215 0.51 -8.86 19.90
CA ALA A 215 1.28 -10.09 19.93
C ALA A 215 2.57 -9.85 20.74
N VAL A 216 2.80 -10.70 21.74
CA VAL A 216 4.06 -10.73 22.48
C VAL A 216 4.95 -11.79 21.85
N LEU A 217 6.14 -11.39 21.42
CA LEU A 217 7.12 -12.27 20.79
C LEU A 217 7.86 -13.09 21.85
N SER A 218 8.07 -14.38 21.58
CA SER A 218 8.76 -15.29 22.51
C SER A 218 10.22 -14.87 22.79
N ARG A 219 10.84 -14.17 21.84
CA ARG A 219 12.18 -13.62 21.95
C ARG A 219 12.21 -12.20 21.41
N PRO A 220 13.06 -11.31 21.95
CA PRO A 220 13.23 -9.98 21.39
C PRO A 220 13.82 -10.07 19.99
N VAL A 221 13.37 -9.22 19.09
CA VAL A 221 13.96 -9.04 17.76
C VAL A 221 15.12 -8.05 17.83
N GLU A 222 16.14 -8.31 17.02
CA GLU A 222 17.27 -7.39 16.85
C GLU A 222 16.91 -6.33 15.81
N PHE A 223 17.16 -5.06 16.14
CA PHE A 223 16.92 -3.97 15.21
C PHE A 223 18.03 -3.88 14.17
N SER A 224 17.64 -3.50 12.97
CA SER A 224 18.52 -3.31 11.81
C SER A 224 17.99 -2.18 10.94
N ASP A 225 18.52 -2.00 9.75
CA ASP A 225 17.95 -1.03 8.80
C ASP A 225 16.57 -1.46 8.28
N ASN A 226 16.30 -2.77 8.23
CA ASN A 226 15.04 -3.32 7.77
C ASN A 226 14.05 -3.65 8.89
N VAL A 227 14.48 -3.54 10.16
CA VAL A 227 13.67 -3.92 11.34
C VAL A 227 13.81 -2.83 12.39
N ARG A 228 12.79 -1.99 12.54
CA ARG A 228 12.75 -0.90 13.53
C ARG A 228 11.32 -0.67 14.00
N PRO A 229 11.11 -0.30 15.26
CA PRO A 229 9.77 -0.05 15.76
C PRO A 229 9.21 1.27 15.23
N LEU A 230 7.89 1.33 15.05
CA LEU A 230 7.17 2.59 14.87
C LEU A 230 6.87 3.21 16.24
N CYS A 231 6.96 4.54 16.31
CA CYS A 231 6.64 5.28 17.52
C CYS A 231 5.13 5.18 17.84
N ILE A 232 4.81 5.04 19.12
CA ILE A 232 3.44 5.24 19.62
C ILE A 232 3.29 6.71 19.99
N TRP A 233 2.20 7.31 19.54
CA TRP A 233 1.89 8.70 19.82
C TRP A 233 1.57 8.92 21.32
N GLN A 234 2.08 10.01 21.91
CA GLN A 234 1.96 10.28 23.37
C GLN A 234 0.95 11.39 23.73
N HIS A 235 0.41 12.13 22.76
CA HIS A 235 -0.52 13.24 23.02
C HIS A 235 -1.98 12.88 22.70
N SER A 236 -2.93 13.51 23.40
CA SER A 236 -4.35 13.41 23.11
C SER A 236 -4.72 14.23 21.87
N GLN A 237 -4.41 13.72 20.68
CA GLN A 237 -4.99 14.25 19.44
C GLN A 237 -6.39 13.67 19.24
N THR A 238 -7.31 14.50 18.79
CA THR A 238 -8.65 14.05 18.37
C THR A 238 -8.63 13.74 16.88
N HIS A 239 -9.62 12.98 16.40
CA HIS A 239 -9.79 12.72 14.96
C HIS A 239 -9.84 14.01 14.13
N SER A 240 -10.49 15.06 14.65
CA SER A 240 -10.54 16.38 14.00
C SER A 240 -9.15 16.99 13.77
N ASP A 241 -8.17 16.70 14.62
CA ASP A 241 -6.79 17.19 14.45
C ASP A 241 -6.06 16.50 13.29
N LEU A 242 -6.60 15.37 12.82
CA LEU A 242 -6.00 14.53 11.78
C LEU A 242 -6.61 14.75 10.40
N VAL A 243 -7.87 15.22 10.33
CA VAL A 243 -8.59 15.45 9.07
C VAL A 243 -7.75 16.28 8.08
N GLY A 244 -7.66 15.80 6.83
CA GLY A 244 -6.89 16.41 5.75
C GLY A 244 -5.39 16.10 5.77
N LYS A 245 -4.82 15.63 6.89
CA LYS A 245 -3.42 15.21 6.94
C LYS A 245 -3.25 13.86 6.24
N LYS A 246 -2.15 13.71 5.50
CA LYS A 246 -1.81 12.48 4.79
C LYS A 246 -1.10 11.50 5.70
N GLY A 247 -1.45 10.23 5.61
CA GLY A 247 -0.70 9.10 6.17
C GLY A 247 -0.43 8.04 5.09
N ILE A 248 0.49 7.11 5.40
CA ILE A 248 0.87 6.03 4.50
C ILE A 248 0.29 4.71 5.00
N ILE A 249 -0.39 3.99 4.11
CA ILE A 249 -0.75 2.58 4.30
C ILE A 249 0.26 1.74 3.51
N ALA A 250 0.91 0.76 4.17
CA ALA A 250 1.84 -0.16 3.54
C ALA A 250 1.45 -1.61 3.84
N GLY A 251 1.52 -2.50 2.85
CA GLY A 251 1.20 -3.91 3.01
C GLY A 251 1.10 -4.69 1.70
N TYR A 252 0.63 -5.92 1.82
CA TYR A 252 0.58 -6.94 0.75
C TYR A 252 -0.84 -7.13 0.19
N GLY A 253 -1.61 -6.03 0.11
CA GLY A 253 -3.05 -6.06 -0.15
C GLY A 253 -3.49 -6.86 -1.39
N ILE A 254 -4.80 -7.09 -1.52
CA ILE A 254 -5.36 -7.84 -2.65
C ILE A 254 -5.26 -7.06 -3.97
N THR A 255 -4.71 -7.73 -4.97
CA THR A 255 -4.60 -7.30 -6.37
C THR A 255 -5.94 -7.40 -7.11
N GLU A 256 -6.02 -6.83 -8.30
CA GLU A 256 -7.15 -6.88 -9.23
C GLU A 256 -7.60 -8.31 -9.56
N THR A 257 -6.71 -9.29 -9.42
CA THR A 257 -7.01 -10.72 -9.63
C THR A 257 -7.65 -11.41 -8.42
N GLY A 258 -7.87 -10.67 -7.34
CA GLY A 258 -8.37 -11.22 -6.07
C GLY A 258 -7.30 -11.95 -5.26
N LYS A 259 -6.02 -11.86 -5.66
CA LYS A 259 -4.88 -12.50 -4.97
C LYS A 259 -4.11 -11.49 -4.13
N VAL A 260 -3.53 -11.95 -3.02
CA VAL A 260 -2.55 -11.19 -2.22
C VAL A 260 -1.38 -10.78 -3.10
N SER A 261 -0.91 -9.54 -2.96
CA SER A 261 0.28 -9.08 -3.67
C SER A 261 1.52 -9.72 -3.08
N GLU A 262 2.38 -10.28 -3.93
CA GLU A 262 3.64 -10.89 -3.48
C GLU A 262 4.61 -9.80 -2.99
N ASP A 263 4.70 -8.68 -3.71
CA ASP A 263 5.54 -7.55 -3.35
C ASP A 263 4.83 -6.56 -2.43
N LEU A 264 5.61 -5.94 -1.53
CA LEU A 264 5.17 -4.83 -0.71
C LEU A 264 4.70 -3.64 -1.55
N LYS A 265 3.49 -3.15 -1.25
CA LYS A 265 2.91 -1.92 -1.84
C LYS A 265 2.64 -0.90 -0.74
N TYR A 266 2.53 0.37 -1.15
CA TYR A 266 2.13 1.45 -0.26
C TYR A 266 1.32 2.51 -1.01
N VAL A 267 0.59 3.31 -0.25
CA VAL A 267 -0.25 4.39 -0.76
C VAL A 267 -0.40 5.50 0.27
N ASP A 268 -0.41 6.74 -0.20
CA ASP A 268 -0.60 7.92 0.62
C ASP A 268 -2.06 8.38 0.55
N LEU A 269 -2.74 8.48 1.69
CA LEU A 269 -4.14 8.90 1.78
C LEU A 269 -4.33 9.95 2.87
N PRO A 270 -5.19 10.97 2.64
CA PRO A 270 -5.62 11.85 3.72
C PRO A 270 -6.62 11.17 4.65
N VAL A 271 -6.63 11.63 5.91
CA VAL A 271 -7.73 11.37 6.84
C VAL A 271 -8.93 12.19 6.43
N VAL A 272 -10.11 11.59 6.51
CA VAL A 272 -11.40 12.16 6.13
C VAL A 272 -12.26 12.25 7.39
N ASP A 273 -13.09 13.29 7.47
CA ASP A 273 -14.07 13.44 8.54
C ASP A 273 -15.24 12.44 8.39
N ASP A 274 -15.94 12.19 9.50
CA ASP A 274 -16.98 11.19 9.58
C ASP A 274 -18.16 11.49 8.64
N ASP A 275 -18.56 12.76 8.54
CA ASP A 275 -19.67 13.19 7.68
C ASP A 275 -19.37 12.90 6.21
N THR A 276 -18.17 13.27 5.75
CA THR A 276 -17.71 12.97 4.39
C THR A 276 -17.66 11.47 4.14
N CYS A 277 -17.24 10.68 5.13
CA CYS A 277 -17.21 9.22 5.02
C CYS A 277 -18.63 8.64 4.84
N ILE A 278 -19.56 9.00 5.73
CA ILE A 278 -20.95 8.51 5.74
C ILE A 278 -21.72 8.94 4.49
N GLN A 279 -21.51 10.17 4.01
CA GLN A 279 -22.14 10.65 2.78
C GLN A 279 -21.78 9.80 1.56
N LYS A 280 -20.59 9.20 1.54
CA LYS A 280 -20.13 8.38 0.42
C LYS A 280 -20.69 6.98 0.42
N ASN A 281 -20.88 6.41 1.60
CA ASN A 281 -21.59 5.16 1.74
C ASN A 281 -22.34 5.16 3.06
N GLN A 282 -23.67 5.14 3.00
CA GLN A 282 -24.53 5.12 4.18
C GLN A 282 -24.28 3.90 5.08
N ALA A 283 -23.72 2.80 4.54
CA ALA A 283 -23.27 1.66 5.35
C ALA A 283 -22.17 2.04 6.35
N PHE A 284 -21.43 3.13 6.10
CA PHE A 284 -20.40 3.60 7.03
C PHE A 284 -20.98 4.27 8.28
N ALA A 285 -22.26 4.68 8.29
CA ALA A 285 -22.91 5.21 9.49
C ALA A 285 -22.97 4.15 10.62
N GLU A 286 -23.07 2.87 10.25
CA GLU A 286 -23.15 1.78 11.22
C GLU A 286 -21.79 1.47 11.85
N ILE A 287 -20.68 1.78 11.18
CA ILE A 287 -19.33 1.42 11.62
C ILE A 287 -18.57 2.60 12.24
N THR A 288 -18.88 3.85 11.86
CA THR A 288 -18.14 5.03 12.31
C THR A 288 -18.32 5.27 13.82
N SER A 289 -17.22 5.49 14.53
CA SER A 289 -17.19 5.67 15.99
C SER A 289 -15.99 6.50 16.45
N SER A 290 -15.94 6.82 17.74
CA SER A 290 -14.79 7.54 18.34
C SER A 290 -13.50 6.73 18.40
N SER A 291 -13.53 5.44 18.05
CA SER A 291 -12.37 4.55 18.07
C SER A 291 -11.85 4.18 16.68
N ASN A 292 -12.47 4.70 15.62
CA ASN A 292 -12.04 4.54 14.24
C ASN A 292 -12.03 5.90 13.52
N PHE A 293 -11.43 5.92 12.34
CA PHE A 293 -11.44 7.10 11.47
C PHE A 293 -11.36 6.65 10.03
N CYS A 294 -11.95 7.44 9.13
CA CYS A 294 -11.89 7.18 7.72
C CYS A 294 -10.62 7.76 7.08
N VAL A 295 -10.05 7.01 6.16
CA VAL A 295 -9.02 7.49 5.25
C VAL A 295 -9.47 7.25 3.83
N GLY A 296 -9.20 8.22 2.99
CA GLY A 296 -9.68 8.22 1.63
C GLY A 296 -9.33 9.52 0.98
N ASP A 297 -9.58 9.64 -0.31
CA ASP A 297 -9.42 10.93 -0.96
C ASP A 297 -10.31 12.03 -0.34
N GLN A 298 -10.15 13.29 -0.80
CA GLN A 298 -11.02 14.41 -0.42
C GLN A 298 -12.50 14.21 -0.83
N SER A 299 -12.80 13.11 -1.52
CA SER A 299 -14.13 12.65 -1.89
C SER A 299 -14.58 11.44 -1.05
N GLY A 300 -13.91 11.10 0.07
CA GLY A 300 -14.26 10.00 0.98
C GLY A 300 -14.12 8.58 0.42
N ASN A 301 -13.48 8.38 -0.74
CA ASN A 301 -13.23 7.05 -1.28
C ASN A 301 -12.04 6.42 -0.54
N SER A 302 -12.31 5.39 0.25
CA SER A 302 -11.31 4.52 0.82
C SER A 302 -11.04 3.31 -0.09
N PRO A 303 -9.82 2.74 -0.08
CA PRO A 303 -9.60 1.43 -0.65
C PRO A 303 -10.52 0.39 0.02
N TRP A 304 -11.51 -0.12 -0.71
CA TRP A 304 -12.07 -1.42 -0.38
C TRP A 304 -11.04 -2.48 -0.78
N LEU A 305 -10.09 -2.70 0.11
CA LEU A 305 -9.21 -3.85 0.04
C LEU A 305 -10.04 -5.07 0.45
N ASN A 306 -10.65 -5.74 -0.51
CA ASN A 306 -11.35 -7.02 -0.30
C ASN A 306 -10.42 -8.19 0.10
N GLY A 307 -9.32 -7.88 0.79
CA GLY A 307 -8.52 -8.79 1.62
C GLY A 307 -7.46 -8.08 2.46
N ILE A 308 -7.66 -6.79 2.79
CA ILE A 308 -7.27 -6.32 4.12
C ILE A 308 -8.49 -6.66 4.98
N GLN A 309 -8.61 -7.93 5.36
CA GLN A 309 -9.63 -8.37 6.32
C GLN A 309 -9.33 -7.91 7.74
N SER A 310 -8.40 -6.98 7.90
CA SER A 310 -8.00 -6.41 9.17
C SER A 310 -7.59 -5.01 8.88
N TRP A 311 -8.30 -4.00 9.39
CA TRP A 311 -7.77 -2.65 9.45
C TRP A 311 -6.38 -2.73 10.07
N GLN A 312 -5.35 -2.80 9.23
CA GLN A 312 -3.98 -2.69 9.69
C GLN A 312 -3.98 -1.29 10.25
N SER A 313 -3.77 -1.22 11.56
CA SER A 313 -3.35 -0.03 12.26
C SER A 313 -2.70 0.94 11.29
N LEU A 314 -3.47 1.92 10.82
CA LEU A 314 -2.90 3.23 10.69
C LEU A 314 -2.66 3.64 12.14
N LEU A 315 -1.56 3.12 12.72
CA LEU A 315 -0.69 4.03 13.41
C LEU A 315 -0.22 4.93 12.28
N PRO A 316 -0.74 6.14 12.19
CA PRO A 316 -0.28 7.06 11.17
C PRO A 316 1.25 7.09 11.24
N SER A 317 1.85 6.75 10.11
CA SER A 317 3.16 7.26 9.76
C SER A 317 2.99 8.77 9.59
N TRP A 318 3.04 9.49 10.71
CA TRP A 318 3.17 10.94 10.73
C TRP A 318 4.66 11.31 10.66
#